data_AF-A0A524FPT1-F1
#
_entry.id   AF-A0A524FPT1-F1
#
_cell.length_a   1.000
_cell.length_b   1.000
_cell.length_c   1.000
_cell.angle_alpha   90.00
_cell.angle_beta   90.00
_cell.angle_gamma   90.00
#
_symmetry.space_group_name_H-M   'P 1'
#
loop_
_entity.id
_entity.type
_entity.pdbx_description
1 polymer ?
#
loop_
_entity_poly.entity_id
_entity_poly.type
_entity_poly.pdbx_seq_one_letter_code
_entity_poly.pdbx_strand_id
1 'polypeptide(L)'
;MTDYEKMKKAYQASSKIMEKRMEKERPKDLELLKKVKESSIIIVAGSYDKIELVLDLITVPYVLIHAYELDKIELNPDQMLIVNCPGSDISSQTLTKIKTYVENGGFLFTTDWALLHVLEKIFPEYVKYNQRPTADDCVRVEVVSKDNKFLKGLFEGDSDPIWWLESSSYPITILDKKKVKILVRSKEMENKYGEAPIVILFYYGEGIVLHMTSHYYLQRAELRTKRHQKSAKDYVMSEMAFSPKEAEDLEADLKDVTLGEAESAYSTTQFISNVIVEQQKKVKIRKKKKKEQKDKDSK
;
A
#
# COMPACT_ATOMS: atom_id res chain seq x y z
N MET A 1 -6.92 26.17 -6.57
CA MET A 1 -7.01 24.78 -6.08
C MET A 1 -5.92 24.59 -5.05
N THR A 2 -6.27 24.23 -3.83
CA THR A 2 -5.28 23.88 -2.79
C THR A 2 -4.54 22.59 -3.17
N ASP A 3 -3.39 22.32 -2.57
CA ASP A 3 -2.65 21.07 -2.84
C ASP A 3 -3.49 19.82 -2.48
N TYR A 4 -4.30 19.93 -1.43
CA TYR A 4 -5.29 18.91 -1.06
C TYR A 4 -6.33 18.66 -2.17
N GLU A 5 -6.89 19.72 -2.76
CA GLU A 5 -7.89 19.57 -3.83
C GLU A 5 -7.29 18.94 -5.10
N LYS A 6 -6.05 19.32 -5.46
CA LYS A 6 -5.32 18.73 -6.60
C LYS A 6 -5.06 17.24 -6.38
N MET A 7 -4.56 16.89 -5.19
CA MET A 7 -4.32 15.51 -4.80
C MET A 7 -5.62 14.70 -4.86
N LYS A 8 -6.71 15.22 -4.29
CA LYS A 8 -7.99 14.52 -4.26
C LYS A 8 -8.46 14.22 -5.68
N LYS A 9 -8.30 15.19 -6.59
CA LYS A 9 -8.62 15.02 -8.00
C LYS A 9 -7.73 13.96 -8.66
N ALA A 10 -6.42 13.95 -8.40
CA ALA A 10 -5.50 12.94 -8.91
C ALA A 10 -5.87 11.52 -8.45
N TYR A 11 -6.25 11.32 -7.18
CA TYR A 11 -6.70 10.02 -6.69
C TYR A 11 -8.09 9.63 -7.22
N GLN A 12 -9.01 10.58 -7.41
CA GLN A 12 -10.30 10.32 -8.06
C GLN A 12 -10.10 9.81 -9.49
N ALA A 13 -9.29 10.52 -10.28
CA ALA A 13 -8.91 10.09 -11.62
C ALA A 13 -8.25 8.71 -11.60
N SER A 14 -7.29 8.50 -10.70
CA SER A 14 -6.54 7.24 -10.56
C SER A 14 -7.42 6.06 -10.17
N SER A 15 -8.40 6.26 -9.31
CA SER A 15 -9.40 5.24 -8.95
C SER A 15 -10.20 4.79 -10.18
N LYS A 16 -10.65 5.74 -11.02
CA LYS A 16 -11.36 5.44 -12.27
C LYS A 16 -10.48 4.73 -13.30
N ILE A 17 -9.22 5.16 -13.43
CA ILE A 17 -8.23 4.50 -14.29
C ILE A 17 -8.02 3.05 -13.82
N MET A 18 -7.80 2.85 -12.52
CA MET A 18 -7.62 1.53 -11.93
C MET A 18 -8.84 0.63 -12.14
N GLU A 19 -10.05 1.12 -11.91
CA GLU A 19 -11.27 0.35 -12.10
C GLU A 19 -11.43 -0.10 -13.56
N LYS A 20 -11.35 0.82 -14.53
CA LYS A 20 -11.46 0.49 -15.97
C LYS A 20 -10.40 -0.52 -16.41
N ARG A 21 -9.15 -0.34 -15.95
CA ARG A 21 -8.05 -1.23 -16.31
C ARG A 21 -8.24 -2.62 -15.71
N MET A 22 -8.63 -2.71 -14.43
CA MET A 22 -8.91 -3.98 -13.79
C MET A 22 -10.12 -4.68 -14.41
N GLU A 23 -11.13 -3.95 -14.87
CA GLU A 23 -12.27 -4.54 -15.60
C GLU A 23 -11.83 -5.24 -16.88
N LYS A 24 -10.94 -4.62 -17.65
CA LYS A 24 -10.40 -5.16 -18.90
C LYS A 24 -9.42 -6.32 -18.67
N GLU A 25 -8.46 -6.14 -17.76
CA GLU A 25 -7.32 -7.06 -17.62
C GLU A 25 -7.48 -8.11 -16.51
N ARG A 26 -8.23 -7.79 -15.45
CA ARG A 26 -8.32 -8.59 -14.22
C ARG A 26 -9.73 -8.58 -13.61
N PRO A 27 -10.80 -8.89 -14.37
CA PRO A 27 -12.19 -8.70 -13.92
C PRO A 27 -12.52 -9.49 -12.65
N LYS A 28 -11.94 -10.69 -12.49
CA LYS A 28 -12.09 -11.50 -11.27
C LYS A 28 -11.48 -10.83 -10.03
N ASP A 29 -10.39 -10.10 -10.18
CA ASP A 29 -9.76 -9.38 -9.07
C ASP A 29 -10.59 -8.14 -8.70
N LEU A 30 -11.15 -7.45 -9.69
CA LEU A 30 -12.08 -6.35 -9.44
C LEU A 30 -13.33 -6.81 -8.69
N GLU A 31 -13.88 -7.97 -9.07
CA GLU A 31 -15.02 -8.57 -8.38
C GLU A 31 -14.68 -8.92 -6.91
N LEU A 32 -13.45 -9.39 -6.65
CA LEU A 32 -12.99 -9.63 -5.28
C LEU A 32 -12.90 -8.35 -4.47
N LEU A 33 -12.35 -7.28 -5.06
CA LEU A 33 -12.23 -5.97 -4.43
C LEU A 33 -13.61 -5.40 -4.06
N LYS A 34 -14.57 -5.47 -4.99
CA LYS A 34 -15.97 -5.03 -4.77
C LYS A 34 -16.73 -5.85 -3.72
N LYS A 35 -16.24 -7.05 -3.38
CA LYS A 35 -16.86 -7.96 -2.38
C LYS A 35 -16.18 -7.91 -1.01
N VAL A 36 -15.21 -7.00 -0.81
CA VAL A 36 -14.58 -6.79 0.49
C VAL A 36 -15.65 -6.36 1.49
N LYS A 37 -15.69 -7.04 2.64
CA LYS A 37 -16.56 -6.65 3.75
C LYS A 37 -15.85 -5.64 4.63
N GLU A 38 -16.60 -4.73 5.23
CA GLU A 38 -16.08 -3.73 6.17
C GLU A 38 -15.18 -4.35 7.25
N SER A 39 -15.65 -5.44 7.87
CA SER A 39 -14.90 -6.17 8.88
C SER A 39 -13.66 -6.91 8.37
N SER A 40 -13.33 -6.86 7.07
CA SER A 40 -12.12 -7.48 6.51
C SER A 40 -10.88 -6.62 6.72
N ILE A 41 -11.04 -5.31 6.93
CA ILE A 41 -9.94 -4.36 7.04
C ILE A 41 -10.18 -3.52 8.29
N ILE A 42 -9.20 -3.52 9.18
CA ILE A 42 -9.16 -2.64 10.36
C ILE A 42 -8.02 -1.65 10.13
N ILE A 43 -8.31 -0.36 10.23
CA ILE A 43 -7.31 0.70 10.18
C ILE A 43 -7.16 1.29 11.58
N VAL A 44 -5.95 1.28 12.09
CA VAL A 44 -5.57 2.08 13.27
C VAL A 44 -5.23 3.47 12.77
N ALA A 45 -6.03 4.45 13.19
CA ALA A 45 -5.88 5.84 12.81
C ALA A 45 -4.48 6.36 13.20
N GLY A 46 -3.88 7.08 12.25
CA GLY A 46 -2.61 7.77 12.41
C GLY A 46 -2.78 9.28 12.35
N SER A 47 -1.73 10.00 12.71
CA SER A 47 -1.69 11.46 12.67
C SER A 47 -1.18 11.98 11.32
N TYR A 48 -0.36 11.21 10.63
CA TYR A 48 0.34 11.64 9.41
C TYR A 48 -0.17 10.94 8.14
N ASP A 49 -0.46 9.64 8.24
CA ASP A 49 -1.01 8.88 7.11
C ASP A 49 -2.53 8.68 7.24
N LYS A 50 -3.20 8.66 6.08
CA LYS A 50 -4.66 8.65 5.92
C LYS A 50 -5.10 7.70 4.82
N ILE A 51 -4.68 6.43 4.89
CA ILE A 51 -5.03 5.42 3.90
C ILE A 51 -6.55 5.24 3.73
N GLU A 52 -7.34 5.51 4.77
CA GLU A 52 -8.80 5.49 4.74
C GLU A 52 -9.38 6.36 3.62
N LEU A 53 -8.75 7.51 3.34
CA LEU A 53 -9.17 8.40 2.24
C LEU A 53 -8.94 7.75 0.88
N VAL A 54 -7.88 6.96 0.73
CA VAL A 54 -7.61 6.21 -0.50
C VAL A 54 -8.61 5.06 -0.65
N LEU A 55 -8.94 4.36 0.44
CA LEU A 55 -9.94 3.29 0.42
C LEU A 55 -11.35 3.80 0.09
N ASP A 56 -11.75 4.96 0.62
CA ASP A 56 -13.00 5.63 0.26
C ASP A 56 -13.09 5.88 -1.25
N LEU A 57 -11.99 6.35 -1.85
CA LEU A 57 -11.94 6.66 -3.28
C LEU A 57 -12.02 5.43 -4.18
N ILE A 58 -11.57 4.26 -3.72
CA ILE A 58 -11.76 2.98 -4.41
C ILE A 58 -12.96 2.18 -3.91
N THR A 59 -13.82 2.79 -3.09
CA THR A 59 -15.05 2.19 -2.56
C THR A 59 -14.85 0.89 -1.77
N VAL A 60 -13.70 0.77 -1.09
CA VAL A 60 -13.41 -0.38 -0.23
C VAL A 60 -13.80 -0.05 1.22
N PRO A 61 -14.71 -0.82 1.83
CA PRO A 61 -15.13 -0.57 3.20
C PRO A 61 -14.07 -1.03 4.21
N TYR A 62 -13.98 -0.34 5.33
CA TYR A 62 -13.04 -0.59 6.42
C TYR A 62 -13.66 -0.21 7.77
N VAL A 63 -13.09 -0.71 8.86
CA VAL A 63 -13.35 -0.22 10.22
C VAL A 63 -12.17 0.66 10.64
N LEU A 64 -12.43 1.93 10.94
CA LEU A 64 -11.42 2.85 11.49
C LEU A 64 -11.52 2.89 13.01
N ILE A 65 -10.39 2.71 13.69
CA ILE A 65 -10.30 2.72 15.16
C ILE A 65 -9.10 3.55 15.61
N HIS A 66 -9.13 3.98 16.87
CA HIS A 66 -7.96 4.54 17.55
C HIS A 66 -7.13 3.46 18.24
N ALA A 67 -5.87 3.78 18.55
CA ALA A 67 -4.94 2.83 19.17
C ALA A 67 -5.46 2.23 20.49
N TYR A 68 -6.13 3.01 21.35
CA TYR A 68 -6.71 2.54 22.61
C TYR A 68 -7.91 1.60 22.43
N GLU A 69 -8.58 1.64 21.28
CA GLU A 69 -9.67 0.72 20.96
C GLU A 69 -9.13 -0.62 20.52
N LEU A 70 -7.93 -0.61 19.92
CA LEU A 70 -7.26 -1.83 19.54
C LEU A 70 -7.08 -2.73 20.77
N ASP A 71 -6.75 -2.21 21.96
CA ASP A 71 -6.65 -3.02 23.20
C ASP A 71 -7.93 -3.83 23.51
N LYS A 72 -9.10 -3.34 23.09
CA LYS A 72 -10.42 -3.87 23.48
C LYS A 72 -11.02 -4.88 22.51
N ILE A 73 -10.44 -5.03 21.31
CA ILE A 73 -10.99 -5.90 20.26
C ILE A 73 -10.14 -7.16 20.05
N GLU A 74 -10.78 -8.25 19.64
CA GLU A 74 -10.06 -9.43 19.15
C GLU A 74 -9.72 -9.27 17.67
N LEU A 75 -8.48 -9.60 17.31
CA LEU A 75 -8.03 -9.58 15.93
C LEU A 75 -8.25 -10.95 15.28
N ASN A 76 -9.09 -11.01 14.26
CA ASN A 76 -9.34 -12.24 13.51
C ASN A 76 -8.26 -12.39 12.42
N PRO A 77 -7.51 -13.51 12.35
CA PRO A 77 -6.47 -13.72 11.34
C PRO A 77 -6.92 -13.64 9.87
N ASP A 78 -8.21 -13.67 9.58
CA ASP A 78 -8.75 -13.41 8.23
C ASP A 78 -8.73 -11.93 7.83
N GLN A 79 -8.60 -11.02 8.80
CA GLN A 79 -8.60 -9.58 8.57
C GLN A 79 -7.23 -9.11 8.08
N MET A 80 -7.20 -7.90 7.55
CA MET A 80 -6.01 -7.07 7.38
C MET A 80 -6.03 -5.98 8.45
N LEU A 81 -4.94 -5.85 9.19
CA LEU A 81 -4.71 -4.73 10.11
C LEU A 81 -3.75 -3.75 9.45
N ILE A 82 -4.20 -2.52 9.26
CA ILE A 82 -3.39 -1.41 8.75
C ILE A 82 -3.10 -0.46 9.91
N VAL A 83 -1.84 -0.14 10.15
CA VAL A 83 -1.42 0.85 11.15
C VAL A 83 -0.84 2.05 10.42
N ASN A 84 -1.61 3.14 10.38
CA ASN A 84 -1.13 4.40 9.83
C ASN A 84 -0.06 4.98 10.76
N CYS A 85 0.91 5.70 10.16
CA CYS A 85 1.94 6.45 10.87
C CYS A 85 1.31 7.40 11.93
N PRO A 86 1.83 7.45 13.18
CA PRO A 86 3.14 6.92 13.60
C PRO A 86 3.13 5.57 14.34
N GLY A 87 1.98 5.11 14.84
CA GLY A 87 1.88 3.91 15.68
C GLY A 87 2.55 4.03 17.07
N SER A 88 2.97 5.23 17.49
CA SER A 88 3.61 5.48 18.79
C SER A 88 2.70 5.19 19.99
N ASP A 89 1.39 5.37 19.81
CA ASP A 89 0.39 5.29 20.88
C ASP A 89 -0.10 3.86 21.12
N ILE A 90 0.49 2.88 20.42
CA ILE A 90 0.18 1.46 20.59
C ILE A 90 0.90 0.92 21.82
N SER A 91 0.12 0.39 22.77
CA SER A 91 0.60 -0.19 24.02
C SER A 91 1.47 -1.44 23.78
N SER A 92 2.40 -1.73 24.70
CA SER A 92 3.22 -2.97 24.64
C SER A 92 2.37 -4.25 24.65
N GLN A 93 1.22 -4.21 25.35
CA GLN A 93 0.25 -5.31 25.35
C GLN A 93 -0.35 -5.52 23.95
N THR A 94 -0.79 -4.43 23.30
CA THR A 94 -1.31 -4.53 21.94
C THR A 94 -0.24 -4.90 20.92
N LEU A 95 1.01 -4.45 21.07
CA LEU A 95 2.11 -4.92 20.22
C LEU A 95 2.28 -6.44 20.29
N THR A 96 2.25 -7.01 21.50
CA THR A 96 2.27 -8.47 21.69
C THR A 96 1.08 -9.13 21.00
N LYS A 97 -0.12 -8.56 21.12
CA LYS A 97 -1.32 -9.05 20.45
C LYS A 97 -1.21 -9.01 18.92
N ILE A 98 -0.68 -7.92 18.36
CA ILE A 98 -0.45 -7.78 16.91
C ILE A 98 0.51 -8.88 16.44
N LYS A 99 1.61 -9.12 17.17
CA LYS A 99 2.56 -10.18 16.85
C LYS A 99 1.87 -11.56 16.79
N THR A 100 1.09 -11.90 17.80
CA THR A 100 0.32 -13.15 17.85
C THR A 100 -0.71 -13.24 16.72
N TYR A 101 -1.39 -12.13 16.40
CA TYR A 101 -2.33 -12.06 15.28
C TYR A 101 -1.65 -12.37 13.93
N VAL A 102 -0.48 -11.78 13.69
CA VAL A 102 0.31 -12.06 12.48
C VAL A 102 0.74 -13.52 12.48
N GLU A 103 1.30 -14.03 13.57
CA GLU A 103 1.74 -15.43 13.68
C GLU A 103 0.63 -16.43 13.30
N ASN A 104 -0.61 -16.15 13.69
CA ASN A 104 -1.80 -16.96 13.40
C ASN A 104 -2.40 -16.73 12.00
N GLY A 105 -1.73 -15.97 11.15
CA GLY A 105 -2.08 -15.82 9.73
C GLY A 105 -2.66 -14.48 9.33
N GLY A 106 -2.68 -13.51 10.25
CA GLY A 106 -3.06 -12.13 9.99
C GLY A 106 -2.17 -11.44 8.94
N PHE A 107 -2.69 -10.35 8.37
CA PHE A 107 -1.95 -9.47 7.48
C PHE A 107 -1.75 -8.13 8.18
N LEU A 108 -0.51 -7.79 8.51
CA LEU A 108 -0.14 -6.49 9.05
C LEU A 108 0.42 -5.61 7.94
N PHE A 109 -0.18 -4.44 7.74
CA PHE A 109 0.37 -3.37 6.91
C PHE A 109 0.69 -2.16 7.80
N THR A 110 1.87 -1.58 7.67
CA THR A 110 2.27 -0.41 8.45
C THR A 110 2.96 0.63 7.56
N THR A 111 2.89 1.90 7.96
CA THR A 111 3.56 2.99 7.24
C THR A 111 4.52 3.79 8.12
N ASP A 112 5.63 4.19 7.50
CA ASP A 112 6.64 5.11 7.99
C ASP A 112 7.11 4.87 9.43
N TRP A 113 6.79 5.76 10.39
CA TRP A 113 7.34 5.68 11.76
C TRP A 113 6.89 4.44 12.54
N ALA A 114 5.87 3.74 12.04
CA ALA A 114 5.52 2.43 12.55
C ALA A 114 6.68 1.42 12.41
N LEU A 115 7.71 1.69 11.59
CA LEU A 115 8.97 0.96 11.59
C LEU A 115 9.56 0.87 12.99
N LEU A 116 9.80 2.01 13.63
CA LEU A 116 10.39 2.10 14.97
C LEU A 116 9.37 1.75 16.06
N HIS A 117 8.15 2.25 15.92
CA HIS A 117 7.17 2.16 17.01
C HIS A 117 6.42 0.83 17.07
N VAL A 118 6.38 0.08 15.96
CA VAL A 118 5.67 -1.20 15.86
C VAL A 118 6.62 -2.31 15.43
N LEU A 119 7.21 -2.23 14.22
CA LEU A 119 7.92 -3.35 13.61
C LEU A 119 9.18 -3.74 14.38
N GLU A 120 10.04 -2.79 14.72
CA GLU A 120 11.25 -3.05 15.50
C GLU A 120 10.94 -3.70 16.85
N LYS A 121 9.83 -3.29 17.49
CA LYS A 121 9.46 -3.83 18.80
C LYS A 121 8.96 -5.28 18.73
N ILE A 122 8.27 -5.66 17.65
CA ILE A 122 7.68 -7.00 17.54
C ILE A 122 8.50 -7.98 16.68
N PHE A 123 9.33 -7.46 15.77
CA PHE A 123 10.22 -8.19 14.85
C PHE A 123 11.67 -7.62 14.84
N PRO A 124 12.35 -7.51 16.01
CA PRO A 124 13.64 -6.83 16.13
C PRO A 124 14.78 -7.47 15.30
N GLU A 125 14.64 -8.74 14.92
CA GLU A 125 15.63 -9.46 14.11
C GLU A 125 15.44 -9.28 12.60
N TYR A 126 14.34 -8.67 12.16
CA TYR A 126 13.99 -8.58 10.74
C TYR A 126 14.42 -7.25 10.14
N VAL A 127 14.10 -6.15 10.83
CA VAL A 127 14.27 -4.79 10.32
C VAL A 127 14.54 -3.80 11.44
N LYS A 128 15.13 -2.67 11.07
CA LYS A 128 15.41 -1.57 11.98
C LYS A 128 15.39 -0.23 11.25
N TYR A 129 14.99 0.84 11.91
CA TYR A 129 15.23 2.21 11.46
C TYR A 129 16.72 2.53 11.54
N ASN A 130 17.27 3.07 10.46
CA ASN A 130 18.67 3.43 10.36
C ASN A 130 19.08 4.65 11.24
N GLN A 131 18.15 5.24 11.99
CA GLN A 131 18.35 6.45 12.82
C GLN A 131 18.73 7.70 12.02
N ARG A 132 18.48 7.72 10.71
CA ARG A 132 18.73 8.85 9.82
C ARG A 132 17.46 9.16 9.03
N PRO A 133 16.68 10.17 9.47
CA PRO A 133 15.42 10.49 8.84
C PRO A 133 15.63 11.09 7.44
N THR A 134 14.61 11.00 6.59
CA THR A 134 14.58 11.71 5.30
C THR A 134 14.31 13.20 5.49
N ALA A 135 14.72 14.02 4.53
CA ALA A 135 14.12 15.34 4.38
C ALA A 135 12.76 15.21 3.65
N ASP A 136 12.00 16.30 3.56
CA ASP A 136 10.87 16.36 2.64
C ASP A 136 11.39 16.29 1.19
N ASP A 137 11.24 15.12 0.57
CA ASP A 137 11.93 14.80 -0.67
C ASP A 137 11.04 13.95 -1.58
N CYS A 138 11.41 13.87 -2.83
CA CYS A 138 10.81 12.94 -3.77
C CYS A 138 11.96 12.09 -4.31
N VAL A 139 11.73 10.80 -4.54
CA VAL A 139 12.80 9.90 -4.98
C VAL A 139 12.32 9.00 -6.09
N ARG A 140 13.22 8.71 -7.05
CA ARG A 140 12.93 7.69 -8.08
C ARG A 140 12.82 6.33 -7.43
N VAL A 141 11.81 5.56 -7.81
CA VAL A 141 11.59 4.22 -7.28
C VAL A 141 11.71 3.15 -8.36
N GLU A 142 12.16 1.96 -7.96
CA GLU A 142 12.35 0.81 -8.82
C GLU A 142 11.61 -0.39 -8.22
N VAL A 143 10.81 -1.09 -9.04
CA VAL A 143 10.26 -2.40 -8.66
C VAL A 143 11.33 -3.47 -8.80
N VAL A 144 11.64 -4.12 -7.67
CA VAL A 144 12.63 -5.20 -7.60
C VAL A 144 12.01 -6.54 -7.96
N SER A 145 10.76 -6.76 -7.55
CA SER A 145 10.07 -8.04 -7.72
C SER A 145 8.92 -7.94 -8.71
N LYS A 146 9.23 -7.84 -10.02
CA LYS A 146 8.24 -7.65 -11.09
C LYS A 146 7.17 -8.75 -11.15
N ASP A 147 7.51 -9.98 -10.72
CA ASP A 147 6.56 -11.10 -10.66
C ASP A 147 5.70 -11.11 -9.40
N ASN A 148 5.94 -10.21 -8.44
CA ASN A 148 5.16 -10.14 -7.22
C ASN A 148 3.76 -9.61 -7.53
N LYS A 149 2.75 -10.38 -7.14
CA LYS A 149 1.33 -10.06 -7.38
C LYS A 149 0.89 -8.73 -6.77
N PHE A 150 1.55 -8.25 -5.71
CA PHE A 150 1.27 -6.94 -5.13
C PHE A 150 1.65 -5.79 -6.07
N LEU A 151 2.64 -6.00 -6.94
CA LEU A 151 3.18 -4.97 -7.84
C LEU A 151 2.60 -5.07 -9.26
N LYS A 152 1.67 -5.99 -9.51
CA LYS A 152 1.11 -6.21 -10.84
C LYS A 152 0.38 -4.96 -11.34
N GLY A 153 0.83 -4.43 -12.48
CA GLY A 153 0.24 -3.28 -13.15
C GLY A 153 0.57 -1.94 -12.49
N LEU A 154 1.49 -1.86 -11.52
CA LEU A 154 1.90 -0.58 -10.93
C LEU A 154 2.66 0.30 -11.92
N PHE A 155 3.56 -0.30 -12.69
CA PHE A 155 4.52 0.37 -13.55
C PHE A 155 4.68 -0.42 -14.84
N GLU A 156 4.75 0.27 -15.98
CA GLU A 156 4.89 -0.33 -17.31
C GLU A 156 6.21 0.11 -17.97
N GLY A 157 6.87 -0.81 -18.67
CA GLY A 157 8.07 -0.50 -19.47
C GLY A 157 9.22 0.14 -18.68
N ASP A 158 9.77 1.23 -19.25
CA ASP A 158 10.84 2.06 -18.68
C ASP A 158 10.28 3.25 -17.88
N SER A 159 9.11 3.09 -17.23
CA SER A 159 8.56 4.11 -16.34
C SER A 159 9.60 4.54 -15.30
N ASP A 160 9.69 5.83 -15.04
CA ASP A 160 10.64 6.47 -14.12
C ASP A 160 9.87 7.09 -12.93
N PRO A 161 9.16 6.26 -12.15
CA PRO A 161 8.21 6.73 -11.15
C PRO A 161 8.92 7.43 -10.00
N ILE A 162 8.27 8.47 -9.49
CA ILE A 162 8.76 9.27 -8.36
C ILE A 162 7.75 9.17 -7.24
N TRP A 163 8.23 8.74 -6.06
CA TRP A 163 7.43 8.74 -4.85
C TRP A 163 7.93 9.79 -3.88
N TRP A 164 6.98 10.39 -3.18
CA TRP A 164 7.25 11.37 -2.12
C TRP A 164 7.65 10.67 -0.83
N LEU A 165 8.61 11.24 -0.11
CA LEU A 165 8.99 10.89 1.25
C LEU A 165 8.74 12.13 2.10
N GLU A 166 7.94 11.99 3.16
CA GLU A 166 7.66 13.10 4.06
C GLU A 166 8.95 13.54 4.78
N SER A 167 8.97 14.78 5.27
CA SER A 167 9.99 15.17 6.23
C SER A 167 9.97 14.19 7.39
N SER A 168 11.14 13.64 7.69
CA SER A 168 11.36 12.70 8.78
C SER A 168 10.84 11.29 8.57
N SER A 169 10.63 10.80 7.33
CA SER A 169 10.37 9.37 7.12
C SER A 169 11.56 8.49 7.53
N TYR A 170 11.29 7.24 7.92
CA TYR A 170 12.26 6.32 8.53
C TYR A 170 12.76 5.26 7.53
N PRO A 171 13.99 5.40 6.99
CA PRO A 171 14.55 4.41 6.08
C PRO A 171 14.84 3.07 6.79
N ILE A 172 14.64 1.98 6.05
CA ILE A 172 14.61 0.62 6.59
C ILE A 172 15.96 -0.09 6.40
N THR A 173 16.65 -0.38 7.49
CA THR A 173 17.74 -1.36 7.53
C THR A 173 17.18 -2.77 7.57
N ILE A 174 17.61 -3.63 6.64
CA ILE A 174 17.26 -5.07 6.62
C ILE A 174 18.27 -5.87 7.43
N LEU A 175 17.81 -6.51 8.51
CA LEU A 175 18.63 -7.34 9.39
C LEU A 175 18.64 -8.82 8.94
N ASP A 176 17.47 -9.39 8.64
CA ASP A 176 17.35 -10.75 8.08
C ASP A 176 17.11 -10.72 6.56
N LYS A 177 18.20 -10.66 5.80
CA LYS A 177 18.19 -10.62 4.32
C LYS A 177 17.60 -11.88 3.68
N LYS A 178 17.47 -13.00 4.42
CA LYS A 178 16.89 -14.24 3.89
C LYS A 178 15.36 -14.21 3.98
N LYS A 179 14.82 -13.58 5.01
CA LYS A 179 13.37 -13.55 5.25
C LYS A 179 12.69 -12.30 4.72
N VAL A 180 13.37 -11.15 4.71
CA VAL A 180 12.79 -9.90 4.26
C VAL A 180 13.02 -9.70 2.77
N LYS A 181 11.92 -9.55 2.03
CA LYS A 181 11.91 -9.28 0.60
C LYS A 181 11.70 -7.79 0.37
N ILE A 182 12.53 -7.20 -0.47
CA ILE A 182 12.35 -5.82 -0.94
C ILE A 182 11.46 -5.87 -2.19
N LEU A 183 10.34 -5.16 -2.16
CA LEU A 183 9.40 -5.06 -3.27
C LEU A 183 9.70 -3.84 -4.14
N VAL A 184 9.91 -2.71 -3.48
CA VAL A 184 10.24 -1.42 -4.10
C VAL A 184 11.46 -0.85 -3.41
N ARG A 185 12.41 -0.30 -4.18
CA ARG A 185 13.61 0.35 -3.65
C ARG A 185 13.84 1.71 -4.33
N SER A 186 14.71 2.52 -3.74
CA SER A 186 15.26 3.72 -4.38
C SER A 186 16.75 3.84 -4.14
N LYS A 187 17.53 3.84 -5.24
CA LYS A 187 18.97 4.16 -5.18
C LYS A 187 19.20 5.62 -4.78
N GLU A 188 18.27 6.51 -5.14
CA GLU A 188 18.36 7.92 -4.76
C GLU A 188 18.21 8.09 -3.24
N MET A 189 17.25 7.40 -2.63
CA MET A 189 17.10 7.36 -1.18
C MET A 189 18.32 6.73 -0.51
N GLU A 190 18.89 5.66 -1.07
CA GLU A 190 20.12 5.04 -0.56
C GLU A 190 21.29 6.02 -0.54
N ASN A 191 21.53 6.72 -1.65
CA ASN A 191 22.62 7.69 -1.75
C ASN A 191 22.43 8.88 -0.79
N LYS A 192 21.20 9.36 -0.63
CA LYS A 192 20.91 10.53 0.22
C LYS A 192 20.83 10.19 1.71
N TYR A 193 20.22 9.06 2.06
CA TYR A 193 19.79 8.72 3.42
C TYR A 193 20.33 7.38 3.94
N GLY A 194 21.04 6.61 3.12
CA GLY A 194 21.80 5.42 3.52
C GLY A 194 21.09 4.08 3.36
N GLU A 195 19.79 4.07 3.05
CA GLU A 195 19.03 2.84 2.86
C GLU A 195 18.19 2.91 1.58
N ALA A 196 18.15 1.80 0.84
CA ALA A 196 17.40 1.66 -0.41
C ALA A 196 15.94 1.17 -0.26
N PRO A 197 15.57 0.29 0.69
CA PRO A 197 14.23 -0.31 0.71
C PRO A 197 13.12 0.71 0.99
N ILE A 198 12.11 0.79 0.12
CA ILE A 198 10.91 1.62 0.32
C ILE A 198 9.73 0.76 0.76
N VAL A 199 9.50 -0.36 0.07
CA VAL A 199 8.43 -1.32 0.41
C VAL A 199 9.06 -2.67 0.65
N ILE A 200 8.77 -3.25 1.80
CA ILE A 200 9.28 -4.56 2.21
C ILE A 200 8.13 -5.50 2.56
N LEU A 201 8.43 -6.80 2.45
CA LEU A 201 7.52 -7.88 2.74
C LEU A 201 8.26 -9.01 3.45
N PHE A 202 7.71 -9.52 4.53
CA PHE A 202 8.16 -10.78 5.11
C PHE A 202 6.99 -11.59 5.67
N TYR A 203 7.25 -12.88 5.86
CA TYR A 203 6.30 -13.81 6.45
C TYR A 203 6.71 -14.07 7.90
N TYR A 204 5.73 -14.19 8.79
CA TYR A 204 5.94 -14.54 10.18
C TYR A 204 4.81 -15.48 10.64
N GLY A 205 5.17 -16.69 11.07
CA GLY A 205 4.20 -17.78 11.25
C GLY A 205 3.43 -18.04 9.96
N GLU A 206 2.10 -18.04 10.04
CA GLU A 206 1.20 -18.14 8.87
C GLU A 206 0.91 -16.77 8.23
N GLY A 207 1.37 -15.67 8.84
CA GLY A 207 1.01 -14.30 8.51
C GLY A 207 1.91 -13.63 7.49
N ILE A 208 1.55 -12.38 7.20
CA ILE A 208 2.27 -11.50 6.29
C ILE A 208 2.45 -10.15 6.96
N VAL A 209 3.66 -9.59 6.84
CA VAL A 209 3.97 -8.22 7.24
C VAL A 209 4.43 -7.46 6.00
N LEU A 210 3.72 -6.38 5.70
CA LEU A 210 4.06 -5.41 4.67
C LEU A 210 4.37 -4.08 5.36
N HIS A 211 5.43 -3.40 4.93
CA HIS A 211 5.78 -2.09 5.45
C HIS A 211 6.29 -1.18 4.34
N MET A 212 5.96 0.10 4.45
CA MET A 212 6.32 1.13 3.49
C MET A 212 6.88 2.36 4.23
N THR A 213 8.07 2.85 3.83
CA THR A 213 8.70 4.06 4.41
C THR A 213 7.92 5.34 4.10
N SER A 214 7.12 5.36 3.05
CA SER A 214 6.30 6.50 2.66
C SER A 214 4.88 6.40 3.24
N HIS A 215 4.20 7.53 3.34
CA HIS A 215 2.75 7.58 3.54
C HIS A 215 2.00 7.11 2.30
N TYR A 216 0.86 6.46 2.54
CA TYR A 216 -0.04 6.01 1.50
C TYR A 216 -0.84 7.16 0.89
N TYR A 217 -1.20 8.09 1.75
CA TYR A 217 -1.81 9.33 1.34
C TYR A 217 -0.72 10.30 0.87
N LEU A 218 -0.57 10.40 -0.45
CA LEU A 218 0.44 11.23 -1.11
C LEU A 218 0.06 12.69 -1.04
N GLN A 219 0.88 13.53 -0.41
CA GLN A 219 0.64 14.99 -0.38
C GLN A 219 1.28 15.73 -1.57
N ARG A 220 2.23 15.10 -2.28
CA ARG A 220 3.02 15.77 -3.32
C ARG A 220 3.46 14.84 -4.45
N ALA A 221 3.48 15.36 -5.68
CA ALA A 221 4.17 14.77 -6.82
C ALA A 221 5.27 15.74 -7.33
N GLU A 222 6.41 15.22 -7.80
CA GLU A 222 7.48 16.04 -8.37
C GLU A 222 7.59 15.85 -9.89
N LEU A 223 7.44 16.94 -10.64
CA LEU A 223 7.41 16.94 -12.10
C LEU A 223 8.79 17.16 -12.73
N ARG A 224 9.73 16.24 -12.46
CA ARG A 224 11.15 16.34 -12.88
C ARG A 224 11.38 16.41 -14.38
N THR A 225 10.60 15.67 -15.16
CA THR A 225 10.86 15.47 -16.59
C THR A 225 9.72 16.08 -17.40
N LYS A 226 9.98 16.36 -18.69
CA LYS A 226 8.92 16.75 -19.64
C LYS A 226 7.81 15.71 -19.72
N ARG A 227 8.10 14.43 -19.46
CA ARG A 227 7.10 13.37 -19.37
C ARG A 227 6.12 13.64 -18.22
N HIS A 228 6.63 13.96 -17.03
CA HIS A 228 5.78 14.19 -15.85
C HIS A 228 4.83 15.38 -16.02
N GLN A 229 5.26 16.38 -16.80
CA GLN A 229 4.48 17.57 -17.11
C GLN A 229 3.41 17.38 -18.21
N LYS A 230 3.36 16.22 -18.87
CA LYS A 230 2.28 15.90 -19.82
C LYS A 230 0.94 15.81 -19.10
N SER A 231 -0.15 15.75 -19.84
CA SER A 231 -1.48 15.64 -19.24
C SER A 231 -1.77 14.21 -18.74
N ALA A 232 -2.67 14.07 -17.76
CA ALA A 232 -3.19 12.75 -17.38
C ALA A 232 -3.97 12.07 -18.53
N LYS A 233 -4.51 12.83 -19.50
CA LYS A 233 -5.09 12.28 -20.73
C LYS A 233 -4.02 11.58 -21.58
N ASP A 234 -2.84 12.19 -21.73
CA ASP A 234 -1.70 11.57 -22.40
C ASP A 234 -1.26 10.29 -21.69
N TYR A 235 -1.21 10.32 -20.35
CA TYR A 235 -0.86 9.15 -19.53
C TYR A 235 -1.77 7.95 -19.83
N VAL A 236 -3.09 8.14 -19.73
CA VAL A 236 -4.03 7.01 -19.91
C VAL A 236 -4.01 6.45 -21.34
N MET A 237 -3.82 7.31 -22.34
CA MET A 237 -3.76 6.89 -23.74
C MET A 237 -2.45 6.19 -24.08
N SER A 238 -1.32 6.72 -23.62
CA SER A 238 0.01 6.23 -24.05
C SER A 238 0.56 5.11 -23.18
N GLU A 239 0.22 5.07 -21.90
CA GLU A 239 0.84 4.14 -20.94
C GLU A 239 -0.15 3.18 -20.28
N MET A 240 -1.43 3.55 -20.23
CA MET A 240 -2.49 2.70 -19.65
C MET A 240 -3.31 1.94 -20.69
N ALA A 241 -2.99 2.13 -21.98
CA ALA A 241 -3.64 1.49 -23.13
C ALA A 241 -5.15 1.75 -23.22
N PHE A 242 -5.59 2.98 -22.88
CA PHE A 242 -6.97 3.42 -23.05
C PHE A 242 -7.20 3.87 -24.49
N SER A 243 -8.34 3.51 -25.05
CA SER A 243 -8.82 4.04 -26.32
C SER A 243 -9.15 5.53 -26.21
N PRO A 244 -9.17 6.28 -27.33
CA PRO A 244 -9.57 7.68 -27.33
C PRO A 244 -10.93 7.93 -26.66
N LYS A 245 -11.89 7.01 -26.86
CA LYS A 245 -13.21 7.09 -26.23
C LYS A 245 -13.14 6.92 -24.71
N GLU A 246 -12.38 5.95 -24.21
CA GLU A 246 -12.21 5.75 -22.76
C GLU A 246 -11.52 6.94 -22.09
N ALA A 247 -10.59 7.59 -22.78
CA ALA A 247 -9.94 8.81 -22.30
C ALA A 247 -10.91 10.01 -22.30
N GLU A 248 -11.79 10.11 -23.29
CA GLU A 248 -12.84 11.13 -23.36
C GLU A 248 -13.87 10.96 -22.23
N ASP A 249 -14.29 9.72 -21.95
CA ASP A 249 -15.22 9.40 -20.86
C ASP A 249 -14.71 9.83 -19.48
N LEU A 250 -13.39 10.00 -19.32
CA LEU A 250 -12.72 10.44 -18.09
C LEU A 250 -12.23 11.89 -18.14
N GLU A 251 -12.55 12.64 -19.19
CA GLU A 251 -11.93 13.95 -19.43
C GLU A 251 -12.13 14.93 -18.26
N ALA A 252 -13.33 14.95 -17.67
CA ALA A 252 -13.62 15.82 -16.52
C ALA A 252 -12.74 15.50 -15.29
N ASP A 253 -12.46 14.22 -15.06
CA ASP A 253 -11.63 13.74 -13.95
C ASP A 253 -10.14 14.01 -14.21
N LEU A 254 -9.70 13.85 -15.47
CA LEU A 254 -8.30 14.01 -15.89
C LEU A 254 -7.87 15.46 -16.11
N LYS A 255 -8.84 16.37 -16.29
CA LYS A 255 -8.57 17.78 -16.55
C LYS A 255 -7.70 18.40 -15.45
N ASP A 256 -6.72 19.22 -15.82
CA ASP A 256 -5.81 19.91 -14.89
C ASP A 256 -4.98 18.97 -13.97
N VAL A 257 -4.95 17.67 -14.26
CA VAL A 257 -4.06 16.69 -13.61
C VAL A 257 -2.93 16.37 -14.58
N THR A 258 -1.71 16.44 -14.07
CA THR A 258 -0.52 16.06 -14.84
C THR A 258 -0.32 14.55 -14.84
N LEU A 259 0.46 14.04 -15.79
CA LEU A 259 0.84 12.64 -15.87
C LEU A 259 1.55 12.19 -14.59
N GLY A 260 2.48 13.00 -14.06
CA GLY A 260 3.21 12.64 -12.84
C GLY A 260 2.30 12.54 -11.59
N GLU A 261 1.32 13.44 -11.47
CA GLU A 261 0.31 13.37 -10.39
C GLU A 261 -0.58 12.13 -10.52
N ALA A 262 -1.07 11.84 -11.73
CA ALA A 262 -1.89 10.67 -12.01
C ALA A 262 -1.13 9.35 -11.84
N GLU A 263 0.12 9.26 -12.30
CA GLU A 263 0.98 8.08 -12.15
C GLU A 263 1.27 7.79 -10.68
N SER A 264 1.64 8.82 -9.91
CA SER A 264 1.91 8.66 -8.48
C SER A 264 0.67 8.15 -7.74
N ALA A 265 -0.46 8.82 -7.89
CA ALA A 265 -1.72 8.41 -7.26
C ALA A 265 -2.18 7.02 -7.74
N TYR A 266 -2.07 6.72 -9.04
CA TYR A 266 -2.41 5.42 -9.61
C TYR A 266 -1.55 4.30 -9.03
N SER A 267 -0.23 4.48 -8.97
CA SER A 267 0.68 3.44 -8.49
C SER A 267 0.34 3.03 -7.05
N THR A 268 0.02 4.01 -6.21
CA THR A 268 -0.45 3.81 -4.85
C THR A 268 -1.84 3.18 -4.81
N THR A 269 -2.82 3.68 -5.55
CA THR A 269 -4.16 3.07 -5.59
C THR A 269 -4.14 1.62 -6.09
N GLN A 270 -3.39 1.31 -7.15
CA GLN A 270 -3.28 -0.03 -7.70
C GLN A 270 -2.57 -0.99 -6.73
N PHE A 271 -1.58 -0.51 -5.98
CA PHE A 271 -0.84 -1.31 -4.99
C PHE A 271 -1.74 -1.81 -3.86
N ILE A 272 -2.55 -0.94 -3.23
CA ILE A 272 -3.41 -1.35 -2.11
C ILE A 272 -4.51 -2.28 -2.60
N SER A 273 -5.06 -2.01 -3.78
CA SER A 273 -6.03 -2.90 -4.42
C SER A 273 -5.46 -4.29 -4.63
N ASN A 274 -4.21 -4.40 -5.08
CA ASN A 274 -3.53 -5.69 -5.22
C ASN A 274 -3.34 -6.38 -3.87
N VAL A 275 -2.87 -5.64 -2.86
CA VAL A 275 -2.64 -6.14 -1.50
C VAL A 275 -3.94 -6.69 -0.89
N ILE A 276 -5.05 -5.95 -1.01
CA ILE A 276 -6.38 -6.38 -0.54
C ILE A 276 -6.85 -7.62 -1.29
N VAL A 277 -6.80 -7.61 -2.62
CA VAL A 277 -7.24 -8.74 -3.46
C VAL A 277 -6.49 -10.02 -3.10
N GLU A 278 -5.17 -9.95 -2.95
CA GLU A 278 -4.36 -11.11 -2.62
C GLU A 278 -4.62 -11.61 -1.20
N GLN A 279 -4.89 -10.71 -0.24
CA GLN A 279 -5.35 -11.13 1.09
C GLN A 279 -6.70 -11.84 1.02
N GLN A 280 -7.67 -11.33 0.25
CA GLN A 280 -8.96 -12.00 0.05
C GLN A 280 -8.81 -13.40 -0.57
N LYS A 281 -7.90 -13.56 -1.54
CA LYS A 281 -7.58 -14.87 -2.13
C LYS A 281 -6.99 -15.82 -1.09
N LYS A 282 -6.02 -15.34 -0.28
CA LYS A 282 -5.40 -16.13 0.79
C LYS A 282 -6.44 -16.63 1.79
N VAL A 283 -7.33 -15.75 2.24
CA VAL A 283 -8.42 -16.09 3.17
C VAL A 283 -9.36 -17.13 2.56
N LYS A 284 -9.77 -16.97 1.30
CA LYS A 284 -10.62 -17.96 0.61
C LYS A 284 -9.97 -19.35 0.56
N ILE A 285 -8.69 -19.42 0.21
CA ILE A 285 -7.94 -20.69 0.16
C ILE A 285 -7.87 -21.32 1.56
N ARG A 286 -7.54 -20.54 2.59
CA ARG A 286 -7.47 -21.05 3.98
C ARG A 286 -8.82 -21.59 4.45
N LYS A 287 -9.93 -20.87 4.18
CA LYS A 287 -11.29 -21.32 4.52
C LYS A 287 -11.67 -22.61 3.80
N LYS A 288 -11.32 -22.74 2.52
CA LYS A 288 -11.55 -23.95 1.75
C LYS A 288 -10.82 -25.15 2.36
N LYS A 289 -9.52 -25.01 2.66
CA LYS A 289 -8.72 -26.05 3.32
C LYS A 289 -9.28 -26.46 4.68
N LYS A 290 -9.69 -25.49 5.52
CA LYS A 290 -10.32 -25.77 6.82
C LYS A 290 -11.63 -26.54 6.68
N LYS A 291 -12.44 -26.24 5.66
CA LYS A 291 -13.68 -26.98 5.38
C LYS A 291 -13.39 -28.42 4.94
N GLU A 292 -12.49 -28.60 3.98
CA GLU A 292 -12.09 -29.93 3.49
C GLU A 292 -11.51 -30.82 4.59
N GLN A 293 -10.77 -30.25 5.55
CA GLN A 293 -10.26 -30.99 6.70
C GLN A 293 -11.40 -31.45 7.63
N LYS A 294 -12.33 -30.55 7.98
CA LYS A 294 -13.51 -30.89 8.81
C LYS A 294 -14.36 -31.99 8.17
N ASP A 295 -14.56 -31.93 6.86
CA ASP A 295 -15.34 -32.92 6.11
C ASP A 295 -14.64 -34.29 6.07
N LYS A 296 -13.30 -34.34 6.21
CA LYS A 296 -12.53 -35.58 6.36
C LYS A 296 -12.57 -36.14 7.77
N ASP A 297 -12.49 -35.28 8.79
CA ASP A 297 -12.50 -35.70 10.21
C ASP A 297 -13.90 -36.15 10.69
N SER A 298 -14.94 -35.85 9.91
CA SER A 298 -16.34 -36.24 10.19
C SER A 298 -16.78 -37.52 9.48
N LYS A 299 -15.88 -38.22 8.77
CA LYS A 299 -16.11 -39.50 8.08
C LYS A 299 -15.28 -40.59 8.73
#